data_AF-A0A2V6SHC6-F1
#
_entry.id   AF-A0A2V6SHC6-F1
#
_cell.length_a   1.000
_cell.length_b   1.000
_cell.length_c   1.000
_cell.angle_alpha   90.00
_cell.angle_beta   90.00
_cell.angle_gamma   90.00
#
_symmetry.space_group_name_H-M   'P 1'
#
loop_
_entity.id
_entity.type
_entity.pdbx_description
1 polymer ?
#
loop_
_entity_poly.entity_id
_entity_poly.type
_entity_poly.pdbx_seq_one_letter_code
_entity_poly.pdbx_strand_id
1 'polypeptide(L)'
;MADVKVVRLSETEVVKFGPDATYQLILGDDDGTTPIRTGIQTSEPGYVAPVHSHPYMEVLHILDGVAEAWVDGQEDRKVRLEKGDTIALPP
;
A
#
# COMPACT_ATOMS: atom_id res chain seq x y z
N MET A 1 13.06 24.89 -11.54
CA MET A 1 12.76 24.05 -10.37
C MET A 1 11.51 23.26 -10.71
N ALA A 2 11.42 22.00 -10.31
CA ALA A 2 10.18 21.25 -10.48
C ALA A 2 9.12 21.87 -9.57
N ASP A 3 7.88 21.94 -10.04
CA ASP A 3 6.77 22.50 -9.28
C ASP A 3 6.38 21.58 -8.12
N VAL A 4 5.97 22.19 -7.01
CA VAL A 4 5.44 21.45 -5.85
C VAL A 4 4.07 20.89 -6.21
N LYS A 5 3.90 19.57 -6.10
CA LYS A 5 2.61 18.90 -6.30
C LYS A 5 1.92 18.69 -4.96
N VAL A 6 0.71 19.23 -4.83
CA VAL A 6 -0.21 18.96 -3.71
C VAL A 6 -1.36 18.11 -4.24
N VAL A 7 -1.62 16.98 -3.59
CA VAL A 7 -2.76 16.10 -3.92
C VAL A 7 -3.68 16.02 -2.71
N ARG A 8 -4.96 16.28 -2.92
CA ARG A 8 -6.00 16.11 -1.91
C ARG A 8 -6.59 14.71 -2.07
N LEU A 9 -6.48 13.86 -1.04
CA LEU A 9 -7.04 12.51 -1.10
C LEU A 9 -8.53 12.51 -1.49
N SER A 10 -9.30 13.48 -0.98
CA SER A 10 -10.73 13.65 -1.30
C SER A 10 -11.03 13.92 -2.77
N GLU A 11 -10.03 14.29 -3.56
CA GLU A 11 -10.13 14.56 -5.00
C GLU A 11 -9.56 13.40 -5.84
N THR A 12 -9.00 12.37 -5.20
CA THR A 12 -8.45 11.19 -5.90
C THR A 12 -9.55 10.16 -6.15
N GLU A 13 -9.46 9.48 -7.29
CA GLU A 13 -10.38 8.40 -7.64
C GLU A 13 -10.20 7.22 -6.68
N VAL A 14 -11.33 6.70 -6.19
CA VAL A 14 -11.38 5.43 -5.44
C VAL A 14 -11.52 4.32 -6.47
N VAL A 15 -10.44 3.58 -6.72
CA VAL A 15 -10.44 2.46 -7.65
C VAL A 15 -10.58 1.14 -6.90
N LYS A 16 -11.24 0.16 -7.52
CA LYS A 16 -11.36 -1.18 -6.95
C LYS A 16 -10.00 -1.88 -6.98
N PHE A 17 -9.60 -2.46 -5.85
CA PHE A 17 -8.31 -3.15 -5.67
C PHE A 17 -8.55 -4.61 -5.24
N GLY A 18 -9.09 -5.43 -6.14
CA GLY A 18 -9.57 -6.77 -5.81
C GLY A 18 -11.01 -6.77 -5.26
N PRO A 19 -11.51 -7.91 -4.76
CA PRO A 19 -12.92 -8.06 -4.38
C PRO A 19 -13.34 -7.13 -3.25
N ASP A 20 -12.54 -7.06 -2.18
CA ASP A 20 -12.89 -6.43 -0.89
C ASP A 20 -11.86 -5.39 -0.44
N ALA A 21 -11.22 -4.72 -1.40
CA ALA A 21 -10.35 -3.59 -1.12
C ALA A 21 -10.46 -2.50 -2.20
N THR A 22 -10.12 -1.28 -1.82
CA THR A 22 -10.06 -0.11 -2.69
C THR A 22 -8.71 0.57 -2.56
N TYR A 23 -8.33 1.33 -3.58
CA TYR A 23 -7.09 2.08 -3.61
C TYR A 23 -7.32 3.50 -4.12
N GLN A 24 -6.62 4.46 -3.51
CA GLN A 24 -6.58 5.86 -3.93
C GLN A 24 -5.13 6.25 -4.19
N LEU A 25 -4.79 6.43 -5.47
CA LEU A 25 -3.45 6.83 -5.89
C LEU A 25 -3.20 8.30 -5.53
N ILE A 26 -2.07 8.59 -4.86
CA ILE A 26 -1.68 9.96 -4.48
C ILE A 26 -0.54 10.44 -5.39
N LEU A 27 0.55 9.68 -5.53
CA LEU A 27 1.67 9.98 -6.43
C LEU A 27 2.11 8.71 -7.17
N GLY A 28 2.70 8.88 -8.34
CA GLY A 28 3.05 7.77 -9.24
C GLY A 28 2.12 7.67 -10.44
N ASP A 29 2.64 7.04 -11.47
CA ASP A 29 1.94 6.63 -12.68
C ASP A 29 2.62 5.37 -13.24
N ASP A 30 2.01 4.76 -14.25
CA ASP A 30 2.51 3.54 -14.86
C ASP A 30 3.78 3.79 -15.70
N ASP A 31 4.02 5.05 -16.11
CA ASP A 31 5.22 5.48 -16.83
C ASP A 31 6.44 5.70 -15.90
N GLY A 32 6.23 5.66 -14.57
CA GLY A 32 7.28 5.83 -13.58
C GLY A 32 7.87 7.25 -13.55
N THR A 33 7.07 8.28 -13.87
CA THR A 33 7.58 9.66 -13.97
C THR A 33 8.02 10.25 -12.62
N THR A 34 7.55 9.67 -11.51
CA THR A 34 7.96 10.04 -10.15
C THR A 34 8.86 8.97 -9.52
N PRO A 35 9.83 9.36 -8.67
CA PRO A 35 10.72 8.41 -8.02
C PRO A 35 10.04 7.54 -6.95
N ILE A 36 8.79 7.87 -6.60
CA ILE A 36 7.96 7.13 -5.66
C ILE A 36 6.56 6.94 -6.23
N ARG A 37 5.94 5.82 -5.89
CA ARG A 37 4.50 5.60 -6.04
C ARG A 37 3.90 5.45 -4.65
N THR A 38 2.82 6.16 -4.36
CA THR A 38 2.16 6.09 -3.05
C THR A 38 0.67 6.33 -3.19
N GLY A 39 -0.09 5.73 -2.29
CA GLY A 39 -1.53 5.83 -2.22
C GLY A 39 -2.05 5.21 -0.94
N ILE A 40 -3.36 5.29 -0.74
CA ILE A 40 -4.04 4.69 0.40
C ILE A 40 -4.85 3.51 -0.08
N GLN A 41 -4.55 2.34 0.47
CA GLN A 41 -5.38 1.15 0.32
C GLN A 41 -6.29 1.04 1.55
N THR A 42 -7.58 0.78 1.31
CA THR A 42 -8.52 0.37 2.37
C THR A 42 -9.00 -1.03 2.05
N SER A 43 -8.83 -1.96 3.00
CA SER A 43 -9.16 -3.37 2.87
C SER A 43 -10.18 -3.76 3.92
N GLU A 44 -11.25 -4.45 3.52
CA GLU A 44 -12.23 -4.98 4.46
C GLU A 44 -11.64 -6.15 5.27
N PRO A 45 -12.15 -6.41 6.49
CA PRO A 45 -11.72 -7.55 7.28
C PRO A 45 -11.82 -8.87 6.52
N GLY A 46 -10.72 -9.63 6.50
CA GLY A 46 -10.61 -10.91 5.79
C GLY A 46 -10.07 -10.82 4.37
N TYR A 47 -9.91 -9.62 3.81
CA TYR A 47 -9.21 -9.44 2.54
C TYR A 47 -7.73 -9.81 2.69
N VAL A 48 -7.22 -10.61 1.74
CA VAL A 48 -5.81 -10.98 1.64
C VAL A 48 -5.32 -10.58 0.24
N ALA A 49 -4.31 -9.72 0.20
CA ALA A 49 -3.65 -9.39 -1.06
C ALA A 49 -3.00 -10.66 -1.65
N PRO A 50 -3.12 -10.93 -2.95
CA PRO A 50 -2.45 -12.07 -3.58
C PRO A 50 -0.93 -11.99 -3.34
N VAL A 51 -0.27 -13.15 -3.20
CA VAL A 51 1.20 -13.20 -3.10
C VAL A 51 1.84 -12.57 -4.33
N HIS A 52 2.77 -11.65 -4.12
CA HIS A 52 3.50 -10.96 -5.19
C HIS A 52 4.83 -10.37 -4.67
N SER A 53 5.62 -9.79 -5.56
CA SER A 53 6.90 -9.13 -5.28
C SER A 53 7.11 -7.93 -6.20
N HIS A 54 7.91 -6.96 -5.76
CA HIS A 54 8.29 -5.79 -6.54
C HIS A 54 9.81 -5.66 -6.64
N PRO A 55 10.39 -5.07 -7.70
CA PRO A 55 11.83 -4.83 -7.80
C PRO A 55 12.31 -3.62 -6.98
N TYR A 56 11.48 -3.12 -6.06
CA TYR A 56 11.71 -1.94 -5.24
C TYR A 56 11.18 -2.15 -3.83
N MET A 57 11.67 -1.35 -2.88
CA MET A 57 11.20 -1.36 -1.51
C MET A 57 9.73 -0.91 -1.45
N GLU A 58 8.87 -1.73 -0.87
CA GLU A 58 7.51 -1.33 -0.49
C GLU A 58 7.48 -0.92 0.98
N VAL A 59 6.76 0.15 1.30
CA VAL A 59 6.56 0.59 2.68
C VAL A 59 5.07 0.74 2.90
N LEU A 60 4.54 0.01 3.88
CA LEU A 60 3.15 0.10 4.30
C LEU A 60 3.10 0.69 5.72
N HIS A 61 2.35 1.78 5.87
CA HIS A 61 2.10 2.41 7.16
C HIS A 61 0.61 2.27 7.49
N ILE A 62 0.29 1.70 8.64
CA ILE A 62 -1.10 1.45 9.03
C ILE A 62 -1.72 2.74 9.57
N LEU A 63 -2.65 3.31 8.80
CA LEU A 63 -3.37 4.53 9.18
C LEU A 63 -4.50 4.26 10.18
N ASP A 64 -5.16 3.11 10.05
CA ASP A 64 -6.21 2.66 10.94
C ASP A 64 -6.39 1.13 10.87
N GLY A 65 -7.03 0.56 11.89
CA GLY A 65 -7.33 -0.88 11.95
C GLY A 65 -6.13 -1.77 12.27
N VAL A 66 -6.20 -3.01 11.79
CA VAL A 66 -5.29 -4.11 12.10
C VAL A 66 -5.02 -4.89 10.81
N ALA A 67 -3.75 -5.25 10.58
CA ALA A 67 -3.35 -6.12 9.49
C ALA A 67 -2.44 -7.25 9.99
N GLU A 68 -2.36 -8.33 9.21
CA GLU A 68 -1.29 -9.33 9.32
C GLU A 68 -0.46 -9.26 8.03
N ALA A 69 0.87 -9.39 8.16
CA ALA A 69 1.78 -9.47 7.02
C ALA A 69 2.74 -10.64 7.21
N TRP A 70 3.09 -11.30 6.11
CA TRP A 70 4.06 -12.40 6.08
C TRP A 70 4.76 -12.43 4.72
N VAL A 71 5.88 -13.14 4.66
CA VAL A 71 6.59 -13.45 3.41
C VAL A 71 6.17 -14.85 2.96
N ASP A 72 6.04 -15.06 1.65
CA ASP A 72 5.71 -16.36 1.07
C ASP A 72 6.61 -17.48 1.62
N GLY A 73 6.00 -18.57 2.10
CA GLY A 73 6.69 -19.68 2.77
C GLY A 73 7.15 -19.39 4.21
N GLN A 74 6.74 -18.27 4.80
CA GLN A 74 6.98 -17.88 6.19
C GLN A 74 5.67 -17.50 6.91
N GLU A 75 4.57 -18.18 6.59
CA GLU A 75 3.24 -17.93 7.16
C GLU A 75 3.22 -18.12 8.69
N ASP A 76 4.10 -18.97 9.22
CA ASP A 76 4.30 -19.20 10.65
C ASP A 76 4.97 -18.02 11.38
N ARG A 77 5.56 -17.08 10.62
CA ARG A 77 6.24 -15.87 11.12
C ARG A 77 5.46 -14.60 10.81
N LYS A 78 4.15 -14.71 10.59
CA LYS A 78 3.31 -13.54 10.38
C LYS A 78 3.48 -12.52 11.50
N VAL A 79 3.57 -11.26 11.09
CA VAL A 79 3.60 -10.12 11.99
C VAL A 79 2.24 -9.47 12.02
N ARG A 80 1.79 -9.14 13.22
CA ARG A 80 0.58 -8.35 13.42
C ARG A 80 0.95 -6.88 13.45
N LEU A 81 0.24 -6.07 12.69
CA LEU A 81 0.43 -4.62 12.56
C LEU A 81 -0.82 -3.89 13.06
N GLU A 82 -0.63 -2.80 13.79
CA GLU A 82 -1.65 -1.90 14.31
C GLU A 82 -1.46 -0.49 13.78
N LYS A 83 -2.46 0.37 13.98
CA LYS A 83 -2.35 1.80 13.70
C LYS A 83 -1.05 2.40 14.22
N GLY A 84 -0.28 3.02 13.33
CA GLY A 84 1.01 3.62 13.60
C GLY A 84 2.21 2.71 13.31
N ASP A 85 2.01 1.41 13.11
CA ASP A 85 3.06 0.51 12.70
C ASP A 85 3.44 0.72 11.22
N THR A 86 4.70 0.46 10.93
CA THR A 86 5.25 0.50 9.56
C THR A 86 5.99 -0.79 9.29
N ILE A 87 5.73 -1.39 8.13
CA ILE A 87 6.54 -2.48 7.59
C ILE A 87 7.25 -2.01 6.33
N ALA A 88 8.52 -2.37 6.22
CA ALA A 88 9.33 -2.16 5.03
C ALA A 88 9.66 -3.53 4.42
N LEU A 89 9.27 -3.73 3.17
CA LEU A 89 9.42 -4.96 2.42
C LEU A 89 10.49 -4.73 1.34
N PRO A 90 11.69 -5.31 1.47
CA PRO A 90 12.74 -5.15 0.47
C PRO A 90 12.37 -5.81 -0.87
N PRO A 91 13.09 -5.47 -1.97
CA PRO A 91 12.91 -6.12 -3.26
C PRO A 91 13.08 -7.64 -3.25
#